data_AF-A0AAD4E0D8-F1
#
_entry.id   AF-A0AAD4E0D8-F1
#
_cell.length_a   1.000
_cell.length_b   1.000
_cell.length_c   1.000
_cell.angle_alpha   90.00
_cell.angle_beta   90.00
_cell.angle_gamma   90.00
#
_symmetry.space_group_name_H-M   'P 1'
#
loop_
_entity.id
_entity.type
_entity.pdbx_description
1 polymer ?
#
loop_
_entity_poly.entity_id
_entity_poly.type
_entity_poly.pdbx_seq_one_letter_code
_entity_poly.pdbx_strand_id
1 'polypeptide(L)'
;VATWISTGLAIEEAQIALLIEVRRIGRRSTETQRLDIARQRDRLQGQIDGFARSALTHLGEGFDADDEPEDLDVDILDDLDDDPADFTETSHTWTNSPELTVIPLPSNLGVDRCRRCMAEDLIPLEMSLREGQANDALHNLRIYLCNKAILFRTTVRQANSQALKTRAWSQVTSVQQAVSLHASIYTKTRKQMMKLEPGQDQLQKYKPLLREQLKISTAVGDPNARGQRNESLAWFWSVEVDLGGPDQSWNEEFYRVHWLRAKALRDRWREEMLLVTLEMDWTCKFFLWKTTIWGEHMQESLEKRLPGHGCYAGRQSHMYSLLAQDAQAAFQDLQNVLIEAGDE
;
A
#
# COMPACT_ATOMS: atom_id res chain seq x y z
N VAL A 1 -20.90 27.52 12.88
CA VAL A 1 -21.40 26.21 12.40
C VAL A 1 -20.29 25.38 11.78
N ALA A 2 -19.63 25.82 10.70
CA ALA A 2 -18.48 25.10 10.12
C ALA A 2 -17.35 24.84 11.13
N THR A 3 -17.05 25.84 11.97
CA THR A 3 -16.08 25.74 13.08
C THR A 3 -16.47 24.67 14.10
N TRP A 4 -17.76 24.53 14.40
CA TRP A 4 -18.25 23.52 15.34
C TRP A 4 -18.07 22.11 14.76
N ILE A 5 -18.50 21.87 13.51
CA ILE A 5 -18.28 20.58 12.86
C ILE A 5 -16.79 20.24 12.81
N SER A 6 -15.93 21.19 12.41
CA SER A 6 -14.48 21.01 12.40
C SER A 6 -13.91 20.64 13.77
N THR A 7 -14.41 21.22 14.87
CA THR A 7 -14.01 20.79 16.22
C THR A 7 -14.45 19.37 16.54
N GLY A 8 -15.62 18.94 16.09
CA GLY A 8 -16.07 17.55 16.23
C GLY A 8 -15.19 16.58 15.44
N LEU A 9 -14.85 16.91 14.20
CA LEU A 9 -13.92 16.10 13.39
C LEU A 9 -12.56 15.94 14.05
N ALA A 10 -12.02 17.02 14.64
CA ALA A 10 -10.77 16.98 15.38
C ALA A 10 -10.85 16.11 16.65
N ILE A 11 -12.01 16.08 17.32
CA ILE A 11 -12.26 15.17 18.45
C ILE A 11 -12.27 13.72 17.97
N GLU A 12 -12.94 13.40 16.85
CA GLU A 12 -12.92 12.03 16.31
C GLU A 12 -11.50 11.58 15.93
N GLU A 13 -10.69 12.45 15.33
CA GLU A 13 -9.28 12.13 15.05
C GLU A 13 -8.49 11.87 16.33
N ALA A 14 -8.71 12.65 17.38
CA ALA A 14 -8.10 12.45 18.69
C ALA A 14 -8.57 11.13 19.34
N GLN A 15 -9.85 10.76 19.19
CA GLN A 15 -10.38 9.47 19.62
C GLN A 15 -9.65 8.32 18.91
N ILE A 16 -9.54 8.38 17.57
CA ILE A 16 -8.83 7.35 16.77
C ILE A 16 -7.36 7.23 17.20
N ALA A 17 -6.66 8.37 17.35
CA ALA A 17 -5.27 8.38 17.75
C ALA A 17 -5.05 7.75 19.14
N LEU A 18 -5.89 8.12 20.11
CA LEU A 18 -5.83 7.56 21.46
C LEU A 18 -6.14 6.07 21.43
N LEU A 19 -7.15 5.66 20.66
CA LEU A 19 -7.59 4.27 20.61
C LEU A 19 -6.50 3.35 20.02
N ILE A 20 -5.81 3.80 18.96
CA ILE A 20 -4.63 3.10 18.41
C ILE A 20 -3.52 2.99 19.48
N GLU A 21 -3.27 4.08 20.22
CA GLU A 21 -2.26 4.10 21.29
C GLU A 21 -2.59 3.13 22.43
N VAL A 22 -3.84 3.10 22.90
CA VAL A 22 -4.28 2.18 23.96
C VAL A 22 -4.16 0.72 23.50
N ARG A 23 -4.59 0.39 22.27
CA ARG A 23 -4.47 -0.98 21.73
C ARG A 23 -3.01 -1.42 21.64
N ARG A 24 -2.14 -0.55 21.11
CA ARG A 24 -0.70 -0.81 20.99
C ARG A 24 -0.01 -1.08 22.33
N ILE A 25 -0.34 -0.29 23.34
CA ILE A 25 0.24 -0.42 24.68
C ILE A 25 -0.21 -1.73 25.35
N GLY A 26 -1.44 -2.16 25.09
CA GLY A 26 -1.99 -3.44 25.53
C GLY A 26 -1.92 -3.67 27.05
N ARG A 27 -1.92 -4.94 27.47
CA ARG A 27 -1.94 -5.32 28.89
C ARG A 27 -0.60 -5.08 29.62
N ARG A 28 0.53 -4.97 28.92
CA ARG A 28 1.89 -4.88 29.50
C ARG A 28 2.44 -3.45 29.55
N SER A 29 1.59 -2.51 29.94
CA SER A 29 1.90 -1.08 30.02
C SER A 29 2.71 -0.70 31.26
N THR A 30 3.67 0.22 31.11
CA THR A 30 4.38 0.82 32.25
C THR A 30 3.47 1.78 33.00
N GLU A 31 3.76 2.03 34.28
CA GLU A 31 2.98 2.97 35.10
C GLU A 31 2.98 4.39 34.50
N THR A 32 4.11 4.81 33.92
CA THR A 32 4.22 6.09 33.20
C THR A 32 3.29 6.15 31.99
N GLN A 33 3.25 5.10 31.16
CA GLN A 33 2.36 5.01 30.00
C GLN A 33 0.88 5.03 30.42
N ARG A 34 0.52 4.35 31.52
CA ARG A 34 -0.84 4.37 32.05
C ARG A 34 -1.26 5.77 32.51
N LEU A 35 -0.37 6.48 33.19
CA LEU A 35 -0.61 7.87 33.61
C LEU A 35 -0.76 8.81 32.41
N ASP A 36 0.03 8.63 31.36
CA ASP A 36 -0.07 9.43 30.15
C ASP A 36 -1.39 9.17 29.40
N ILE A 37 -1.81 7.90 29.25
CA ILE A 37 -3.12 7.55 28.70
C ILE A 37 -4.24 8.17 29.54
N ALA A 38 -4.18 8.08 30.86
CA ALA A 38 -5.20 8.65 31.74
C ALA A 38 -5.34 10.17 31.53
N ARG A 39 -4.23 10.90 31.45
CA ARG A 39 -4.23 12.34 31.16
C ARG A 39 -4.82 12.66 29.78
N GLN A 40 -4.52 11.84 28.78
CA GLN A 40 -5.10 11.99 27.43
C GLN A 40 -6.60 11.73 27.45
N ARG A 41 -7.07 10.70 28.16
CA ARG A 41 -8.50 10.42 28.37
C ARG A 41 -9.22 11.58 29.07
N ASP A 42 -8.66 12.12 30.14
CA ASP A 42 -9.26 13.27 30.86
C ASP A 42 -9.39 14.49 29.96
N ARG A 43 -8.35 14.79 29.17
CA ARG A 43 -8.37 15.89 28.20
C ARG A 43 -9.43 15.66 27.13
N LEU A 44 -9.50 14.45 26.59
CA LEU A 44 -10.45 14.07 25.54
C LEU A 44 -11.89 14.13 26.05
N GLN A 45 -12.15 13.63 27.27
CA GLN A 45 -13.44 13.74 27.91
C GLN A 45 -13.87 15.20 28.08
N GLY A 46 -12.97 16.07 28.53
CA GLY A 46 -13.25 17.51 28.63
C GLY A 46 -13.62 18.16 27.27
N GLN A 47 -13.01 17.71 26.18
CA GLN A 47 -13.35 18.15 24.83
C GLN A 47 -14.72 17.61 24.39
N ILE A 48 -15.02 16.34 24.66
CA ILE A 48 -16.31 15.70 24.37
C ILE A 48 -17.43 16.39 25.13
N ASP A 49 -17.28 16.62 26.44
CA ASP A 49 -18.28 17.28 27.28
C ASP A 49 -18.51 18.73 26.83
N GLY A 50 -17.45 19.42 26.42
CA GLY A 50 -17.53 20.76 25.82
C GLY A 50 -18.32 20.76 24.52
N PHE A 51 -18.01 19.78 23.65
CA PHE A 51 -18.68 19.62 22.37
C PHE A 51 -20.16 19.27 22.54
N ALA A 52 -20.50 18.31 23.40
CA ALA A 52 -21.87 17.90 23.71
C ALA A 52 -22.72 19.07 24.24
N ARG A 53 -22.17 19.89 25.14
CA ARG A 53 -22.85 21.11 25.62
C ARG A 53 -23.11 22.13 24.51
N SER A 54 -22.17 22.28 23.58
CA SER A 54 -22.35 23.18 22.43
C SER A 54 -23.27 22.61 21.35
N ALA A 55 -23.56 21.31 21.36
CA ALA A 55 -24.40 20.66 20.36
C ALA A 55 -25.84 21.19 20.38
N LEU A 56 -26.38 21.49 21.57
CA LEU A 56 -27.73 22.02 21.76
C LEU A 56 -27.97 23.34 21.01
N THR A 57 -26.93 24.19 20.88
CA THR A 57 -27.05 25.46 20.14
C THR A 57 -27.03 25.29 18.62
N HIS A 58 -26.62 24.12 18.14
CA HIS A 58 -26.45 23.84 16.71
C HIS A 58 -27.46 22.83 16.15
N LEU A 59 -27.94 21.90 16.98
CA LEU A 59 -28.86 20.83 16.59
C LEU A 59 -30.33 21.13 16.93
N GLY A 60 -30.65 22.31 17.48
CA GLY A 60 -32.03 22.74 17.71
C GLY A 60 -32.73 22.10 18.93
N GLU A 61 -33.98 22.49 19.16
CA GLU A 61 -34.77 22.11 20.35
C GLU A 61 -35.23 20.63 20.36
N GLY A 62 -35.15 19.93 19.22
CA GLY A 62 -35.56 18.53 19.07
C GLY A 62 -34.45 17.50 19.36
N PHE A 63 -33.25 17.95 19.75
CA PHE A 63 -32.13 17.07 20.07
C PHE A 63 -32.24 16.54 21.50
N ASP A 64 -32.44 15.23 21.64
CA ASP A 64 -32.29 14.53 22.92
C ASP A 64 -30.87 13.99 23.08
N ALA A 65 -30.20 14.27 24.20
CA ALA A 65 -28.86 13.77 24.47
C ALA A 65 -28.86 12.31 24.95
N ASP A 66 -30.02 11.79 25.36
CA ASP A 66 -30.19 10.45 25.94
C ASP A 66 -30.62 9.39 24.92
N ASP A 67 -30.84 9.76 23.65
CA ASP A 67 -31.04 8.78 22.56
C ASP A 67 -29.77 7.92 22.40
N GLU A 68 -29.92 6.59 22.44
CA GLU A 68 -28.80 5.68 22.23
C GLU A 68 -28.13 5.96 20.88
N PRO A 69 -26.84 6.33 20.88
CA PRO A 69 -26.14 6.55 19.63
C PRO A 69 -25.91 5.20 18.94
N GLU A 70 -25.85 5.21 17.60
CA GLU A 70 -25.40 4.02 16.86
C GLU A 70 -23.99 3.63 17.33
N ASP A 71 -23.77 2.32 17.54
CA ASP A 71 -22.49 1.77 18.01
C ASP A 71 -21.30 2.39 17.28
N LEU A 72 -20.25 2.78 18.04
CA LEU A 72 -18.97 3.16 17.44
C LEU A 72 -18.33 1.94 16.81
N ASP A 73 -18.60 1.75 15.53
CA ASP A 73 -17.94 0.74 14.74
C ASP A 73 -16.52 1.22 14.35
N VAL A 74 -15.56 1.01 15.25
CA VAL A 74 -14.14 1.35 15.06
C VAL A 74 -13.42 0.18 14.38
N ASP A 75 -13.60 0.07 13.06
CA ASP A 75 -12.74 -0.76 12.22
C ASP A 75 -11.35 -0.12 12.14
N ILE A 76 -10.45 -0.50 13.05
CA ILE A 76 -9.04 -0.14 12.90
C ILE A 76 -8.40 -1.10 11.91
N LEU A 77 -7.84 -0.55 10.84
CA LEU A 77 -6.85 -1.25 10.04
C LEU A 77 -5.50 -1.19 10.78
N ASP A 78 -5.35 -1.98 11.85
CA ASP A 78 -4.05 -2.17 12.47
C ASP A 78 -3.33 -3.38 11.84
N ASP A 79 -2.01 -3.26 11.72
CA ASP A 79 -1.07 -4.31 11.28
C ASP A 79 -0.61 -5.18 12.47
N LEU A 80 -1.19 -4.98 13.65
CA LEU A 80 -0.95 -5.85 14.80
C LEU A 80 -1.63 -7.20 14.54
N ASP A 81 -0.83 -8.24 14.54
CA ASP A 81 -1.18 -9.67 14.48
C ASP A 81 -1.87 -10.07 15.80
N ASP A 82 -2.93 -9.35 16.18
CA ASP A 82 -3.71 -9.65 17.38
C ASP A 82 -4.62 -10.83 17.09
N ASP A 83 -4.37 -11.92 17.82
CA ASP A 83 -5.20 -13.11 17.87
C ASP A 83 -6.66 -12.69 18.18
N PRO A 84 -7.65 -13.02 17.32
CA PRO A 84 -9.06 -12.66 17.54
C PRO A 84 -9.60 -13.07 18.91
N ALA A 85 -8.96 -14.05 19.56
CA ALA A 85 -9.30 -14.53 20.89
C ALA A 85 -9.02 -13.53 22.03
N ASP A 86 -8.01 -12.64 21.93
CA ASP A 86 -7.66 -11.70 23.02
C ASP A 86 -8.59 -10.47 23.05
N PHE A 87 -9.37 -10.24 22.00
CA PHE A 87 -10.29 -9.10 21.88
C PHE A 87 -11.63 -9.32 22.60
N THR A 88 -11.99 -10.57 22.90
CA THR A 88 -13.32 -10.91 23.42
C THR A 88 -13.46 -10.77 24.94
N GLU A 89 -12.35 -10.79 25.69
CA GLU A 89 -12.37 -10.73 27.16
C GLU A 89 -12.20 -9.30 27.73
N THR A 90 -11.73 -8.35 26.91
CA THR A 90 -11.53 -6.93 27.26
C THR A 90 -12.78 -6.07 27.09
N SER A 91 -13.85 -6.59 26.49
CA SER A 91 -15.03 -5.83 26.08
C SER A 91 -15.84 -5.19 27.23
N HIS A 92 -15.69 -5.64 28.47
CA HIS A 92 -16.55 -5.18 29.58
C HIS A 92 -16.00 -4.03 30.43
N THR A 93 -14.72 -3.64 30.26
CA THR A 93 -14.14 -2.49 31.00
C THR A 93 -14.03 -1.21 30.15
N TRP A 94 -14.32 -1.28 28.86
CA TRP A 94 -14.10 -0.20 27.90
C TRP A 94 -15.37 0.60 27.55
N THR A 95 -16.54 0.14 27.98
CA THR A 95 -17.85 0.73 27.65
C THR A 95 -18.03 2.20 28.06
N ASN A 96 -17.17 2.74 28.93
CA ASN A 96 -17.19 4.14 29.38
C ASN A 96 -15.91 4.92 29.04
N SER A 97 -15.14 4.50 28.03
CA SER A 97 -13.88 5.18 27.67
C SER A 97 -14.15 6.34 26.70
N PRO A 98 -13.51 7.52 26.86
CA PRO A 98 -13.77 8.69 26.02
C PRO A 98 -13.46 8.47 24.54
N GLU A 99 -12.50 7.60 24.23
CA GLU A 99 -12.18 7.18 22.86
C GLU A 99 -13.29 6.36 22.19
N LEU A 100 -14.25 5.83 22.98
CA LEU A 100 -15.40 5.06 22.51
C LEU A 100 -16.74 5.81 22.70
N THR A 101 -16.70 7.10 23.02
CA THR A 101 -17.93 7.91 23.15
C THR A 101 -18.37 8.43 21.78
N VAL A 102 -19.62 8.18 21.39
CA VAL A 102 -20.17 8.77 20.17
C VAL A 102 -20.41 10.26 20.38
N ILE A 103 -19.82 11.11 19.54
CA ILE A 103 -20.08 12.55 19.57
C ILE A 103 -21.23 12.93 18.62
N PRO A 104 -22.06 13.93 18.96
CA PRO A 104 -23.24 14.30 18.18
C PRO A 104 -22.87 15.10 16.92
N LEU A 105 -22.25 14.43 15.95
CA LEU A 105 -22.06 14.94 14.58
C LEU A 105 -23.21 14.48 13.68
N PRO A 106 -23.62 15.26 12.66
CA PRO A 106 -24.67 14.85 11.73
C PRO A 106 -24.51 13.42 11.17
N SER A 107 -23.29 13.00 10.82
CA SER A 107 -23.01 11.63 10.36
C SER A 107 -23.25 10.55 11.42
N ASN A 108 -23.02 10.85 12.71
CA ASN A 108 -23.30 9.94 13.82
C ASN A 108 -24.77 9.91 14.21
N LEU A 109 -25.51 11.00 13.94
CA LEU A 109 -26.95 11.08 14.20
C LEU A 109 -27.77 10.40 13.11
N GLY A 110 -27.24 10.36 11.88
CA GLY A 110 -27.95 9.91 10.70
C GLY A 110 -28.89 10.97 10.13
N VAL A 111 -29.12 10.88 8.82
CA VAL A 111 -29.89 11.88 8.06
C VAL A 111 -31.28 12.08 8.67
N ASP A 112 -32.00 11.00 8.99
CA ASP A 112 -33.37 11.07 9.52
C ASP A 112 -33.48 11.80 10.87
N ARG A 113 -32.47 11.65 11.73
CA ARG A 113 -32.44 12.35 13.02
C ARG A 113 -32.11 13.83 12.82
N CYS A 114 -31.21 14.15 11.89
CA CYS A 114 -30.97 15.54 11.49
C CYS A 114 -32.24 16.21 10.94
N ARG A 115 -33.07 15.49 10.15
CA ARG A 115 -34.38 16.01 9.69
C ARG A 115 -35.31 16.34 10.85
N ARG A 116 -35.45 15.41 11.80
CA ARG A 116 -36.27 15.61 13.02
C ARG A 116 -35.81 16.81 13.86
N CYS A 117 -34.51 17.05 13.91
CA CYS A 117 -33.91 18.14 14.67
C CYS A 117 -33.83 19.48 13.90
N MET A 118 -34.38 19.55 12.67
CA MET A 118 -34.27 20.71 11.78
C MET A 118 -32.80 21.13 11.51
N ALA A 119 -31.89 20.16 11.48
CA ALA A 119 -30.45 20.34 11.33
C ALA A 119 -29.93 19.85 9.96
N GLU A 120 -30.80 19.79 8.95
CA GLU A 120 -30.48 19.28 7.60
C GLU A 120 -29.39 20.08 6.89
N ASP A 121 -29.32 21.40 7.15
CA ASP A 121 -28.32 22.30 6.58
C ASP A 121 -26.88 21.94 7.00
N LEU A 122 -26.72 21.16 8.08
CA LEU A 122 -25.41 20.70 8.55
C LEU A 122 -24.84 19.55 7.74
N ILE A 123 -25.69 18.76 7.06
CA ILE A 123 -25.31 17.58 6.28
C ILE A 123 -24.35 17.95 5.13
N PRO A 124 -24.69 18.87 4.21
CA PRO A 124 -23.78 19.22 3.12
C PRO A 124 -22.50 19.89 3.62
N LEU A 125 -22.58 20.60 4.75
CA LEU A 125 -21.42 21.24 5.36
C LEU A 125 -20.46 20.22 5.97
N GLU A 126 -20.98 19.21 6.68
CA GLU A 126 -20.15 18.10 7.18
C GLU A 126 -19.57 17.31 6.01
N MET A 127 -20.34 17.00 4.97
CA MET A 127 -19.85 16.28 3.79
C MET A 127 -18.63 16.98 3.18
N SER A 128 -18.70 18.30 2.95
CA SER A 128 -17.56 19.06 2.40
C SER A 128 -16.32 19.03 3.31
N LEU A 129 -16.50 19.09 4.63
CA LEU A 129 -15.39 18.99 5.57
C LEU A 129 -14.80 17.56 5.62
N ARG A 130 -15.64 16.53 5.50
CA ARG A 130 -15.22 15.12 5.41
C ARG A 130 -14.44 14.85 4.13
N GLU A 131 -14.79 15.47 3.01
CA GLU A 131 -14.01 15.40 1.77
C GLU A 131 -12.60 15.97 1.96
N GLY A 132 -12.48 17.12 2.63
CA GLY A 132 -11.20 17.69 3.05
C GLY A 132 -10.40 16.73 3.93
N GLN A 133 -11.03 16.22 5.00
CA GLN A 133 -10.43 15.25 5.92
C GLN A 133 -9.94 13.97 5.19
N ALA A 134 -10.74 13.45 4.27
CA ALA A 134 -10.38 12.27 3.48
C ALA A 134 -9.17 12.55 2.57
N ASN A 135 -9.14 13.72 1.93
CA ASN A 135 -8.01 14.13 1.09
C ASN A 135 -6.72 14.28 1.91
N ASP A 136 -6.79 14.93 3.08
CA ASP A 136 -5.65 15.09 3.99
C ASP A 136 -5.15 13.75 4.52
N ALA A 137 -6.06 12.84 4.90
CA ALA A 137 -5.70 11.50 5.35
C ALA A 137 -4.99 10.70 4.25
N LEU A 138 -5.50 10.72 3.01
CA LEU A 138 -4.86 10.06 1.87
C LEU A 138 -3.52 10.68 1.50
N HIS A 139 -3.41 12.02 1.55
CA HIS A 139 -2.16 12.72 1.30
C HIS A 139 -1.08 12.33 2.32
N ASN A 140 -1.40 12.41 3.60
CA ASN A 140 -0.50 12.00 4.67
C ASN A 140 -0.13 10.51 4.54
N LEU A 141 -1.09 9.64 4.22
CA LEU A 141 -0.84 8.22 3.99
C LEU A 141 0.22 8.00 2.90
N ARG A 142 0.14 8.71 1.77
CA ARG A 142 1.16 8.65 0.69
C ARG A 142 2.53 9.12 1.19
N ILE A 143 2.59 10.23 1.93
CA ILE A 143 3.84 10.75 2.50
C ILE A 143 4.49 9.70 3.40
N TYR A 144 3.74 9.13 4.35
CA TYR A 144 4.29 8.16 5.30
C TYR A 144 4.69 6.85 4.61
N LEU A 145 3.95 6.37 3.62
CA LEU A 145 4.36 5.19 2.84
C LEU A 145 5.65 5.43 2.05
N CYS A 146 5.81 6.61 1.45
CA CYS A 146 7.06 6.99 0.79
C CYS A 146 8.22 7.14 1.77
N ASN A 147 8.00 7.78 2.93
CA ASN A 147 9.00 7.87 3.98
C ASN A 147 9.43 6.46 4.45
N LYS A 148 8.47 5.56 4.64
CA LYS A 148 8.73 4.15 5.00
C LYS A 148 9.63 3.51 3.94
N ALA A 149 9.30 3.63 2.65
CA ALA A 149 10.10 3.09 1.56
C ALA A 149 11.53 3.66 1.52
N ILE A 150 11.69 4.97 1.73
CA ILE A 150 12.99 5.63 1.82
C ILE A 150 13.80 5.07 2.99
N LEU A 151 13.22 4.97 4.19
CA LEU A 151 13.88 4.38 5.37
C LEU A 151 14.34 2.95 5.11
N PHE A 152 13.53 2.11 4.46
CA PHE A 152 13.94 0.76 4.11
C PHE A 152 15.20 0.75 3.24
N ARG A 153 15.31 1.67 2.29
CA ARG A 153 16.45 1.77 1.37
C ARG A 153 17.69 2.38 2.02
N THR A 154 17.54 3.46 2.78
CA THR A 154 18.65 4.27 3.27
C THR A 154 19.10 3.87 4.67
N THR A 155 18.20 3.54 5.59
CA THR A 155 18.56 3.25 6.98
C THR A 155 18.60 1.76 7.26
N VAL A 156 17.54 1.02 6.91
CA VAL A 156 17.43 -0.42 7.23
C VAL A 156 18.46 -1.24 6.48
N ARG A 157 18.57 -1.08 5.16
CA ARG A 157 19.54 -1.83 4.33
C ARG A 157 21.00 -1.48 4.64
N GLN A 158 21.29 -0.25 5.05
CA GLN A 158 22.66 0.20 5.36
C GLN A 158 23.09 -0.13 6.80
N ALA A 159 22.16 -0.51 7.66
CA ALA A 159 22.44 -0.82 9.06
C ALA A 159 23.30 -2.10 9.20
N ASN A 160 24.58 -1.90 9.52
CA ASN A 160 25.57 -2.97 9.62
C ASN A 160 25.82 -3.48 11.06
N SER A 161 25.32 -2.78 12.08
CA SER A 161 25.46 -3.18 13.48
C SER A 161 24.09 -3.44 14.13
N GLN A 162 24.07 -4.22 15.21
CA GLN A 162 22.83 -4.51 15.93
C GLN A 162 22.14 -3.23 16.43
N ALA A 163 22.92 -2.30 17.01
CA ALA A 163 22.38 -1.04 17.50
C ALA A 163 21.77 -0.19 16.36
N LEU A 164 22.42 -0.14 15.20
CA LEU A 164 21.89 0.60 14.04
C LEU A 164 20.64 -0.08 13.48
N LYS A 165 20.58 -1.41 13.44
CA LYS A 165 19.39 -2.16 13.02
C LYS A 165 18.22 -1.87 13.95
N THR A 166 18.40 -1.96 15.26
CA THR A 166 17.34 -1.66 16.23
C THR A 166 16.82 -0.22 16.07
N ARG A 167 17.71 0.76 15.86
CA ARG A 167 17.31 2.15 15.62
C ARG A 167 16.55 2.31 14.31
N ALA A 168 17.01 1.68 13.23
CA ALA A 168 16.34 1.72 11.93
C ALA A 168 14.93 1.10 12.02
N TRP A 169 14.79 -0.04 12.69
CA TRP A 169 13.48 -0.66 12.92
C TRP A 169 12.57 0.20 13.80
N SER A 170 13.09 0.87 14.83
CA SER A 170 12.31 1.82 15.63
C SER A 170 11.75 2.97 14.78
N GLN A 171 12.53 3.50 13.84
CA GLN A 171 12.05 4.50 12.88
C GLN A 171 10.95 3.95 11.97
N VAL A 172 11.13 2.72 11.45
CA VAL A 172 10.11 2.05 10.62
C VAL A 172 8.82 1.85 11.41
N THR A 173 8.90 1.43 12.68
CA THR A 173 7.74 1.27 13.56
C THR A 173 7.03 2.60 13.79
N SER A 174 7.76 3.70 14.00
CA SER A 174 7.16 5.03 14.15
C SER A 174 6.44 5.49 12.88
N VAL A 175 7.02 5.27 11.70
CA VAL A 175 6.34 5.59 10.42
C VAL A 175 5.13 4.68 10.19
N GLN A 176 5.21 3.40 10.55
CA GLN A 176 4.08 2.47 10.47
C GLN A 176 2.91 2.92 11.35
N GLN A 177 3.17 3.50 12.52
CA GLN A 177 2.13 4.04 13.39
C GLN A 177 1.40 5.21 12.72
N ALA A 178 2.13 6.10 12.05
CA ALA A 178 1.52 7.19 11.28
C ALA A 178 0.69 6.66 10.11
N VAL A 179 1.14 5.59 9.43
CA VAL A 179 0.37 4.90 8.37
C VAL A 179 -0.95 4.35 8.94
N SER A 180 -0.90 3.63 10.07
CA SER A 180 -2.08 3.05 10.74
C SER A 180 -3.09 4.14 11.17
N LEU A 181 -2.58 5.25 11.72
CA LEU A 181 -3.39 6.41 12.09
C LEU A 181 -4.16 6.98 10.90
N HIS A 182 -3.47 7.35 9.82
CA HIS A 182 -4.12 7.98 8.67
C HIS A 182 -5.00 7.01 7.88
N ALA A 183 -4.65 5.72 7.85
CA ALA A 183 -5.53 4.69 7.29
C ALA A 183 -6.84 4.56 8.08
N SER A 184 -6.77 4.61 9.41
CA SER A 184 -7.92 4.54 10.30
C SER A 184 -8.80 5.78 10.21
N ILE A 185 -8.19 6.98 10.17
CA ILE A 185 -8.91 8.25 9.92
C ILE A 185 -9.66 8.16 8.60
N TYR A 186 -8.98 7.82 7.50
CA TYR A 186 -9.61 7.71 6.18
C TYR A 186 -10.78 6.72 6.18
N THR A 187 -10.60 5.54 6.80
CA THR A 187 -11.63 4.50 6.85
C THR A 187 -12.85 4.97 7.64
N LYS A 188 -12.64 5.62 8.80
CA LYS A 188 -13.73 6.21 9.59
C LYS A 188 -14.43 7.32 8.81
N THR A 189 -13.69 8.27 8.24
CA THR A 189 -14.24 9.37 7.43
C THR A 189 -15.09 8.83 6.28
N ARG A 190 -14.61 7.82 5.55
CA ARG A 190 -15.36 7.18 4.47
C ARG A 190 -16.66 6.54 4.98
N LYS A 191 -16.63 5.82 6.11
CA LYS A 191 -17.84 5.25 6.72
C LYS A 191 -18.86 6.36 7.07
N GLN A 192 -18.40 7.47 7.65
CA GLN A 192 -19.28 8.59 7.98
C GLN A 192 -19.85 9.28 6.75
N MET A 193 -19.05 9.42 5.69
CA MET A 193 -19.54 9.91 4.39
C MET A 193 -20.64 9.01 3.83
N MET A 194 -20.52 7.68 3.98
CA MET A 194 -21.59 6.75 3.55
C MET A 194 -22.90 6.95 4.32
N LYS A 195 -22.85 7.28 5.62
CA LYS A 195 -24.04 7.59 6.43
C LYS A 195 -24.73 8.88 6.02
N LEU A 196 -23.99 9.83 5.44
CA LEU A 196 -24.49 11.10 4.92
C LEU A 196 -25.03 11.01 3.48
N GLU A 197 -25.19 9.80 2.92
CA GLU A 197 -25.70 9.54 1.56
C GLU A 197 -24.89 10.28 0.46
N PRO A 198 -23.65 9.84 0.16
CA PRO A 198 -22.76 10.54 -0.74
C PRO A 198 -23.22 10.43 -2.20
N GLY A 199 -22.93 11.46 -3.00
CA GLY A 199 -23.19 11.44 -4.44
C GLY A 199 -22.35 10.41 -5.21
N GLN A 200 -22.72 10.14 -6.46
CA GLN A 200 -22.04 9.13 -7.29
C GLN A 200 -20.56 9.45 -7.55
N ASP A 201 -20.21 10.73 -7.70
CA ASP A 201 -18.83 11.19 -7.90
C ASP A 201 -17.95 10.87 -6.68
N GLN A 202 -18.51 11.06 -5.49
CA GLN A 202 -17.85 10.78 -4.21
C GLN A 202 -17.57 9.28 -4.03
N LEU A 203 -18.52 8.44 -4.43
CA LEU A 203 -18.38 6.97 -4.40
C LEU A 203 -17.29 6.47 -5.37
N GLN A 204 -17.15 7.11 -6.53
CA GLN A 204 -16.09 6.77 -7.48
C GLN A 204 -14.72 7.22 -7.01
N LYS A 205 -14.63 8.40 -6.37
CA LYS A 205 -13.39 9.00 -5.87
C LYS A 205 -12.87 8.32 -4.61
N TYR A 206 -13.73 8.06 -3.62
CA TYR A 206 -13.35 7.53 -2.31
C TYR A 206 -13.69 6.05 -2.16
N LYS A 207 -12.69 5.20 -2.43
CA LYS A 207 -12.82 3.73 -2.43
C LYS A 207 -12.42 3.12 -1.08
N PRO A 208 -12.89 1.91 -0.73
CA PRO A 208 -12.45 1.23 0.48
C PRO A 208 -10.93 0.99 0.44
N LEU A 209 -10.28 1.20 1.58
CA LEU A 209 -8.85 0.96 1.76
C LEU A 209 -8.64 -0.49 2.22
N LEU A 210 -7.80 -1.24 1.50
CA LEU A 210 -7.46 -2.62 1.87
C LEU A 210 -6.12 -2.66 2.60
N ARG A 211 -6.00 -3.53 3.62
CA ARG A 211 -4.74 -3.71 4.37
C ARG A 211 -3.57 -4.09 3.46
N GLU A 212 -3.82 -4.90 2.44
CA GLU A 212 -2.80 -5.31 1.46
C GLU A 212 -2.20 -4.13 0.69
N GLN A 213 -2.98 -3.07 0.48
CA GLN A 213 -2.57 -1.86 -0.24
C GLN A 213 -1.68 -0.94 0.62
N LEU A 214 -1.64 -1.15 1.94
CA LEU A 214 -0.79 -0.44 2.89
C LEU A 214 0.61 -1.05 3.02
N LYS A 215 0.80 -2.26 2.50
CA LYS A 215 2.13 -2.85 2.40
C LYS A 215 2.94 -2.02 1.41
N ILE A 216 4.19 -1.73 1.76
CA ILE A 216 5.11 -1.06 0.83
C ILE A 216 5.25 -2.00 -0.37
N SER A 217 4.67 -1.63 -1.51
CA SER A 217 4.94 -2.37 -2.75
C SER A 217 6.46 -2.37 -2.93
N THR A 218 7.01 -3.56 -3.13
CA THR A 218 8.43 -3.69 -3.40
C THR A 218 8.80 -2.88 -4.65
N ALA A 219 7.86 -2.50 -5.53
CA ALA A 219 8.11 -1.60 -6.66
C ALA A 219 8.54 -0.18 -6.25
N VAL A 220 8.14 0.29 -5.05
CA VAL A 220 8.56 1.60 -4.52
C VAL A 220 9.88 1.50 -3.76
N GLY A 221 10.06 0.43 -2.96
CA GLY A 221 11.27 0.21 -2.16
C GLY A 221 12.46 -0.39 -2.92
N ASP A 222 12.19 -1.23 -3.92
CA ASP A 222 13.14 -1.93 -4.77
C ASP A 222 12.58 -2.13 -6.19
N PRO A 223 12.70 -1.11 -7.05
CA PRO A 223 12.11 -1.13 -8.40
C PRO A 223 12.65 -2.23 -9.33
N ASN A 224 13.70 -2.94 -8.92
CA ASN A 224 14.33 -4.01 -9.70
C ASN A 224 14.07 -5.40 -9.11
N ALA A 225 13.21 -5.54 -8.09
CA ALA A 225 12.93 -6.87 -7.53
C ALA A 225 12.18 -7.74 -8.55
N ARG A 226 12.56 -9.02 -8.61
CA ARG A 226 11.92 -10.00 -9.51
C ARG A 226 10.49 -10.28 -9.03
N GLY A 227 9.56 -10.47 -9.98
CA GLY A 227 8.16 -10.85 -9.68
C GLY A 227 7.15 -9.71 -9.68
N GLN A 228 7.55 -8.46 -9.97
CA GLN A 228 6.68 -7.29 -9.93
C GLN A 228 5.79 -7.09 -11.17
N ARG A 229 5.70 -8.08 -12.07
CA ARG A 229 5.02 -7.96 -13.39
C ARG A 229 3.55 -7.54 -13.28
N ASN A 230 2.86 -7.92 -12.19
CA ASN A 230 1.42 -7.70 -12.00
C ASN A 230 1.09 -6.80 -10.79
N GLU A 231 2.08 -6.18 -10.14
CA GLU A 231 1.80 -5.30 -9.00
C GLU A 231 1.28 -3.94 -9.51
N SER A 232 -0.03 -3.76 -9.55
CA SER A 232 -0.63 -2.44 -9.75
C SER A 232 -0.54 -1.61 -8.47
N LEU A 233 -0.17 -0.34 -8.58
CA LEU A 233 -0.27 0.60 -7.46
C LEU A 233 -1.71 0.64 -6.91
N ALA A 234 -1.85 0.80 -5.60
CA ALA A 234 -3.15 0.95 -4.98
C ALA A 234 -3.90 2.19 -5.51
N TRP A 235 -5.24 2.13 -5.54
CA TRP A 235 -6.08 3.18 -6.13
C TRP A 235 -5.85 4.58 -5.53
N PHE A 236 -5.49 4.65 -4.24
CA PHE A 236 -5.25 5.94 -3.59
C PHE A 236 -3.97 6.60 -4.10
N TRP A 237 -3.11 5.88 -4.83
CA TRP A 237 -2.03 6.46 -5.61
C TRP A 237 -2.49 6.91 -6.98
N SER A 238 -3.76 6.97 -7.38
CA SER A 238 -4.16 7.53 -8.69
C SER A 238 -5.22 8.60 -8.58
N VAL A 239 -5.67 8.90 -7.36
CA VAL A 239 -6.65 9.96 -7.11
C VAL A 239 -5.91 11.30 -7.19
N GLU A 240 -6.24 12.08 -8.22
CA GLU A 240 -5.92 13.51 -8.26
C GLU A 240 -6.58 14.17 -7.05
N VAL A 241 -5.74 14.57 -6.11
CA VAL A 241 -6.18 15.42 -5.01
C VAL A 241 -5.85 16.83 -5.46
N ASP A 242 -6.87 17.55 -5.95
CA ASP A 242 -6.80 18.98 -6.22
C ASP A 242 -6.64 19.74 -4.89
N LEU A 243 -5.43 19.72 -4.33
CA LEU A 243 -5.10 20.45 -3.11
C LEU A 243 -4.85 21.94 -3.37
N GLY A 244 -4.97 22.42 -4.62
CA GLY A 244 -4.85 23.85 -4.96
C GLY A 244 -3.54 24.53 -4.52
N GLY A 245 -2.52 23.74 -4.18
CA GLY A 245 -1.27 24.19 -3.57
C GLY A 245 -0.03 23.68 -4.31
N PRO A 246 1.15 24.28 -4.04
CA PRO A 246 2.42 23.94 -4.70
C PRO A 246 2.90 22.50 -4.48
N ASP A 247 2.22 21.74 -3.62
CA ASP A 247 2.54 20.36 -3.23
C ASP A 247 2.06 19.30 -4.25
N GLN A 248 1.39 19.71 -5.33
CA GLN A 248 1.13 18.85 -6.50
C GLN A 248 2.42 18.35 -7.17
N SER A 249 3.51 19.13 -7.03
CA SER A 249 4.84 18.83 -7.60
C SER A 249 5.38 17.46 -7.20
N TRP A 250 5.19 17.04 -5.95
CA TRP A 250 5.74 15.76 -5.49
C TRP A 250 4.93 14.56 -6.00
N ASN A 251 3.60 14.66 -6.04
CA ASN A 251 2.77 13.60 -6.64
C ASN A 251 3.12 13.44 -8.13
N GLU A 252 3.19 14.54 -8.88
CA GLU A 252 3.58 14.54 -10.29
C GLU A 252 4.95 13.91 -10.53
N GLU A 253 5.96 14.28 -9.73
CA GLU A 253 7.30 13.74 -9.86
C GLU A 253 7.34 12.25 -9.47
N PHE A 254 6.59 11.81 -8.45
CA PHE A 254 6.44 10.40 -8.09
C PHE A 254 5.84 9.60 -9.26
N TYR A 255 4.75 10.09 -9.87
CA TYR A 255 4.13 9.46 -11.05
C TYR A 255 5.08 9.42 -12.22
N ARG A 256 5.76 10.53 -12.51
CA ARG A 256 6.71 10.63 -13.61
C ARG A 256 7.83 9.61 -13.45
N VAL A 257 8.42 9.51 -12.26
CA VAL A 257 9.48 8.55 -11.96
C VAL A 257 8.95 7.12 -12.04
N HIS A 258 7.78 6.84 -11.48
CA HIS A 258 7.17 5.51 -11.52
C HIS A 258 6.86 5.09 -12.96
N TRP A 259 6.25 5.97 -13.75
CA TRP A 259 5.95 5.75 -15.16
C TRP A 259 7.23 5.55 -15.98
N LEU A 260 8.26 6.38 -15.79
CA LEU A 260 9.55 6.21 -16.48
C LEU A 260 10.19 4.86 -16.16
N ARG A 261 10.11 4.39 -14.91
CA ARG A 261 10.60 3.07 -14.51
C ARG A 261 9.79 1.95 -15.13
N ALA A 262 8.46 2.01 -15.08
CA ALA A 262 7.57 1.02 -15.68
C ALA A 262 7.79 0.94 -17.21
N LYS A 263 7.94 2.09 -17.87
CA LYS A 263 8.29 2.19 -19.28
C LYS A 263 9.65 1.57 -19.57
N ALA A 264 10.69 1.94 -18.82
CA ALA A 264 12.03 1.39 -19.01
C ALA A 264 12.08 -0.12 -18.77
N LEU A 265 11.30 -0.63 -17.81
CA LEU A 265 11.15 -2.05 -17.55
C LEU A 265 10.50 -2.74 -18.75
N ARG A 266 9.36 -2.24 -19.23
CA ARG A 266 8.68 -2.75 -20.43
C ARG A 266 9.60 -2.74 -21.66
N ASP A 267 10.32 -1.65 -21.88
CA ASP A 267 11.23 -1.51 -23.02
C ASP A 267 12.38 -2.52 -22.91
N ARG A 268 12.95 -2.73 -21.71
CA ARG A 268 13.95 -3.79 -21.46
C ARG A 268 13.39 -5.18 -21.70
N TRP A 269 12.18 -5.50 -21.22
CA TRP A 269 11.55 -6.80 -21.48
C TRP A 269 11.35 -7.04 -22.97
N ARG A 270 10.95 -6.00 -23.71
CA ARG A 270 10.83 -6.08 -25.17
C ARG A 270 12.17 -6.35 -25.84
N GLU A 271 13.24 -5.70 -25.38
CA GLU A 271 14.61 -5.97 -25.83
C GLU A 271 15.05 -7.39 -25.48
N GLU A 272 14.85 -7.85 -24.24
CA GLU A 272 15.19 -9.20 -23.78
C GLU A 272 14.47 -10.27 -24.59
N MET A 273 13.17 -10.08 -24.88
CA MET A 273 12.41 -10.96 -25.76
C MET A 273 13.03 -11.09 -27.16
N LEU A 274 13.44 -9.96 -27.74
CA LEU A 274 14.11 -9.94 -29.03
C LEU A 274 15.50 -10.60 -28.97
N LEU A 275 16.28 -10.29 -27.93
CA LEU A 275 17.61 -10.85 -27.72
C LEU A 275 17.56 -12.36 -27.51
N VAL A 276 16.67 -12.87 -26.67
CA VAL A 276 16.51 -14.32 -26.43
C VAL A 276 16.18 -15.05 -27.73
N THR A 277 15.31 -14.47 -28.57
CA THR A 277 14.98 -15.05 -29.88
C THR A 277 16.21 -15.12 -30.80
N LEU A 278 17.02 -14.07 -30.82
CA LEU A 278 18.27 -14.03 -31.60
C LEU A 278 19.34 -14.97 -31.02
N GLU A 279 19.47 -15.04 -29.70
CA GLU A 279 20.42 -15.91 -28.99
C GLU A 279 20.12 -17.40 -29.25
N MET A 280 18.85 -17.78 -29.32
CA MET A 280 18.42 -19.14 -29.72
C MET A 280 18.92 -19.49 -31.13
N ASP A 281 18.71 -18.60 -32.11
CA ASP A 281 19.19 -18.80 -33.49
C ASP A 281 20.72 -18.81 -33.57
N TRP A 282 21.39 -17.89 -32.88
CA TRP A 282 22.85 -17.83 -32.82
C TRP A 282 23.46 -19.07 -32.15
N THR A 283 22.82 -19.63 -31.13
CA THR A 283 23.26 -20.86 -30.47
C THR A 283 23.24 -22.04 -31.45
N CYS A 284 22.18 -22.19 -32.24
CA CYS A 284 22.10 -23.22 -33.27
C CYS A 284 23.20 -23.04 -34.32
N LYS A 285 23.36 -21.81 -34.83
CA LYS A 285 24.39 -21.46 -35.82
C LYS A 285 25.80 -21.70 -35.28
N PHE A 286 26.05 -21.42 -34.01
CA PHE A 286 27.33 -21.67 -33.36
C PHE A 286 27.66 -23.16 -33.30
N PHE A 287 26.70 -24.02 -32.94
CA PHE A 287 26.91 -25.47 -32.92
C PHE A 287 27.13 -26.05 -34.32
N LEU A 288 26.40 -25.57 -35.32
CA LEU A 288 26.64 -25.96 -36.72
C LEU A 288 28.04 -25.52 -37.18
N TRP A 289 28.44 -24.29 -36.89
CA TRP A 289 29.78 -23.81 -37.20
C TRP A 289 30.87 -24.66 -36.52
N LYS A 290 30.69 -25.01 -35.24
CA LYS A 290 31.60 -25.92 -34.53
C LYS A 290 31.68 -27.30 -35.16
N THR A 291 30.56 -27.84 -35.64
CA THR A 291 30.51 -29.12 -36.36
C THR A 291 31.41 -29.09 -37.59
N THR A 292 31.34 -28.01 -38.38
CA THR A 292 32.20 -27.80 -39.56
C THR A 292 33.68 -27.69 -39.19
N ILE A 293 34.03 -26.85 -38.22
CA ILE A 293 35.43 -26.66 -37.78
C ILE A 293 36.05 -27.97 -37.31
N TRP A 294 35.34 -28.75 -36.51
CA TRP A 294 35.83 -30.05 -36.06
C TRP A 294 35.90 -31.08 -37.20
N GLY A 295 35.02 -30.98 -38.20
CA GLY A 295 35.08 -31.79 -39.41
C GLY A 295 36.32 -31.48 -40.26
N GLU A 296 36.68 -30.20 -40.40
CA GLU A 296 37.91 -29.76 -41.07
C GLU A 296 39.16 -30.25 -40.32
N HIS A 297 39.20 -30.11 -38.99
CA HIS A 297 40.30 -30.64 -38.18
C HIS A 297 40.45 -32.16 -38.28
N MET A 298 39.34 -32.89 -38.44
CA MET A 298 39.35 -34.32 -38.68
C MET A 298 40.04 -34.64 -40.03
N GLN A 299 39.65 -33.94 -41.10
CA GLN A 299 40.25 -34.10 -42.43
C GLN A 299 41.75 -33.79 -42.41
N GLU A 300 42.15 -32.66 -41.83
CA GLU A 300 43.56 -32.27 -41.71
C GLU A 300 44.39 -33.29 -40.91
N SER A 301 43.82 -33.86 -39.83
CA SER A 301 44.48 -34.89 -39.03
C SER A 301 44.66 -36.21 -39.80
N LEU A 302 43.71 -36.55 -40.68
CA LEU A 302 43.82 -37.72 -41.57
C LEU A 302 44.92 -37.52 -42.62
N GLU A 303 45.01 -36.32 -43.22
CA GLU A 303 46.07 -35.95 -44.16
C GLU A 303 47.46 -36.03 -43.51
N LYS A 304 47.58 -35.57 -42.26
CA LYS A 304 48.81 -35.63 -41.46
C LYS A 304 49.11 -37.01 -40.87
N ARG A 305 48.27 -38.03 -41.14
CA ARG A 305 48.38 -39.41 -40.63
C ARG A 305 48.41 -39.51 -39.09
N LEU A 306 47.58 -38.70 -38.42
CA LEU A 306 47.40 -38.68 -36.97
C LEU A 306 46.01 -39.26 -36.60
N PRO A 307 45.83 -40.60 -36.61
CA PRO A 307 44.50 -41.22 -36.52
C PRO A 307 43.78 -40.96 -35.19
N GLY A 308 44.53 -40.85 -34.08
CA GLY A 308 43.94 -40.52 -32.77
C GLY A 308 43.34 -39.11 -32.71
N HIS A 309 44.00 -38.14 -33.34
CA HIS A 309 43.51 -36.76 -33.43
C HIS A 309 42.28 -36.68 -34.33
N GLY A 310 42.30 -37.40 -35.46
CA GLY A 310 41.15 -37.53 -36.35
C GLY A 310 39.92 -38.13 -35.63
N CYS A 311 40.11 -39.20 -34.86
CA CYS A 311 39.02 -39.83 -34.10
C CYS A 311 38.41 -38.88 -33.04
N TYR A 312 39.26 -38.14 -32.31
CA TYR A 312 38.79 -37.15 -31.34
C TYR A 312 38.03 -35.99 -32.01
N ALA A 313 38.57 -35.45 -33.11
CA ALA A 313 37.92 -34.38 -33.87
C ALA A 313 36.57 -34.84 -34.46
N GLY A 314 36.49 -36.07 -34.98
CA GLY A 314 35.23 -36.68 -35.44
C GLY A 314 34.20 -36.82 -34.32
N ARG A 315 34.62 -37.24 -33.12
CA ARG A 315 33.74 -37.29 -31.94
C ARG A 315 33.22 -35.91 -31.54
N GLN A 316 34.09 -34.88 -31.56
CA GLN A 316 33.67 -33.51 -31.26
C GLN A 316 32.70 -32.96 -32.30
N SER A 317 32.96 -33.20 -33.59
CA SER A 317 32.05 -32.82 -34.68
C SER A 317 30.67 -33.45 -34.49
N HIS A 318 30.61 -34.76 -34.20
CA HIS A 318 29.35 -35.45 -33.94
C HIS A 318 28.60 -34.90 -32.71
N MET A 319 29.32 -34.63 -31.61
CA MET A 319 28.72 -34.03 -30.41
C MET A 319 28.08 -32.67 -30.69
N TYR A 320 28.78 -31.78 -31.39
CA TYR A 320 28.22 -30.47 -31.76
C TYR A 320 27.05 -30.58 -32.75
N SER A 321 27.06 -31.58 -33.63
CA SER A 321 25.92 -31.85 -34.51
C SER A 321 24.68 -32.27 -33.72
N LEU A 322 24.83 -33.08 -32.68
CA LEU A 322 23.71 -33.47 -31.81
C LEU A 322 23.18 -32.27 -31.03
N LEU A 323 24.08 -31.47 -30.44
CA LEU A 323 23.70 -30.23 -29.74
C LEU A 323 22.94 -29.26 -30.64
N ALA A 324 23.32 -29.16 -31.93
CA ALA A 324 22.60 -28.33 -32.90
C ALA A 324 21.17 -28.86 -33.16
N GLN A 325 21.00 -30.16 -33.34
CA GLN A 325 19.70 -30.79 -33.56
C GLN A 325 18.79 -30.64 -32.34
N ASP A 326 19.31 -30.94 -31.16
CA ASP A 326 18.58 -30.83 -29.90
C ASP A 326 18.15 -29.37 -29.62
N ALA A 327 19.06 -28.41 -29.82
CA ALA A 327 18.77 -26.99 -29.65
C ALA A 327 17.72 -26.50 -30.66
N GLN A 328 17.82 -26.91 -31.92
CA GLN A 328 16.87 -26.50 -32.96
C GLN A 328 15.47 -27.04 -32.68
N ALA A 329 15.36 -28.30 -32.26
CA ALA A 329 14.07 -28.89 -31.86
C ALA A 329 13.49 -28.15 -30.64
N ALA A 330 14.28 -27.93 -29.59
CA ALA A 330 13.82 -27.25 -28.39
C ALA A 330 13.40 -25.79 -28.64
N PHE A 331 14.08 -25.08 -29.54
CA PHE A 331 13.77 -23.68 -29.84
C PHE A 331 12.60 -23.52 -30.82
N GLN A 332 12.34 -24.48 -31.71
CA GLN A 332 11.15 -24.45 -32.58
C GLN A 332 9.86 -24.50 -31.75
N ASP A 333 9.82 -25.34 -30.73
CA ASP A 333 8.66 -25.43 -29.82
C ASP A 333 8.41 -24.10 -29.10
N LEU A 334 9.48 -23.41 -28.68
CA LEU A 334 9.38 -22.11 -28.01
C LEU A 334 9.01 -20.97 -28.96
N GLN A 335 9.52 -20.96 -30.20
CA GLN A 335 9.17 -19.93 -31.18
C GLN A 335 7.69 -19.97 -31.56
N ASN A 336 7.09 -21.16 -31.64
CA ASN A 336 5.65 -21.29 -31.91
C ASN A 336 4.80 -20.68 -30.77
N VAL A 337 5.18 -20.92 -29.51
CA VAL A 337 4.50 -20.34 -28.34
C VAL A 337 4.65 -18.81 -28.28
N LEU A 338 5.80 -18.28 -28.70
CA LEU A 338 6.05 -16.83 -28.70
C LEU A 338 5.28 -16.07 -29.80
N ILE A 339 5.02 -16.72 -30.95
CA ILE A 339 4.21 -16.14 -32.03
C ILE A 339 2.75 -16.06 -31.60
N GLU A 340 2.22 -17.11 -30.95
CA GLU A 340 0.85 -17.14 -30.44
C GLU A 340 0.61 -16.11 -29.33
N ALA A 341 1.61 -15.82 -28.49
CA ALA A 341 1.52 -14.84 -27.41
C ALA A 341 1.73 -13.37 -27.86
N GLY A 342 2.13 -13.12 -29.10
CA GLY A 342 2.39 -11.78 -29.64
C GLY A 342 1.21 -11.14 -30.38
N ASP A 343 0.13 -11.90 -30.63
CA ASP A 343 -1.10 -11.47 -31.32
C ASP A 343 -2.24 -11.09 -30.35
N GLU A 344 -2.02 -11.15 -29.02
CA GLU A 344 -2.87 -10.55 -27.97
C GLU A 344 -2.22 -9.28 -27.38
#